data_AF-K0RB85-F1
#
_entry.id   AF-K0RB85-F1
#
_cell.length_a   1.000
_cell.length_b   1.000
_cell.length_c   1.000
_cell.angle_alpha   90.00
_cell.angle_beta   90.00
_cell.angle_gamma   90.00
#
_symmetry.space_group_name_H-M   'P 1'
#
loop_
_entity.id
_entity.type
_entity.pdbx_description
1 polymer ?
#
loop_
_entity_poly.entity_id
_entity_poly.type
_entity_poly.pdbx_seq_one_letter_code
_entity_poly.pdbx_strand_id
1 'polypeptide(L)'
;MGGGRGRDKADVGLATAGSDAGTPTPSGCSWRADAEQGSRKRFRTGAAVAAVTAALLFTLSATTISFRVKNFYSTSPSTEPNDFFLLGGQSNMVGHTTGMESLGAMSGERSEQYWSDLKSTLGATKVGSLRNPSDMTRLGRRSVLYKTVYDAHEGLFHNSAADIAQTLTSETMKLLRAGLLDQIDSPPELGSCSFLEPRMDALTLDVSSGIQPLVPGSNCGYSFGHELMFGRTLELQLAQGSRYEMVKYASGGTVINEHWLPGEGTFWDGLNSTIHSRRGYGNWKAFVWHQGENSAFLRKGEDQSLTYLGNLTAFVKVVREEMHSASPGYWECPEAIPVVIVQLGAWPDLASAGRIREAQAQFCESDPRSGLVKMDDLSPFFHFDPLSFLISGNRIARAYDLLRTSQSEYVCPGHVRAPLDEDTSEGTGVEDSAGTAAYDEFFATGWGWPKSVNDQMSSNVENFYGTSPSTEPYEKEESRQLKPPTFLPTTSSLSLTDWPTFSPSYSPTR
;
A
#
# COMPACT_ATOMS: atom_id res chain seq x y z
N MET A 1 -70.74 14.02 20.49
CA MET A 1 -70.02 15.06 21.25
C MET A 1 -68.85 15.47 20.38
N GLY A 2 -69.01 16.42 19.45
CA GLY A 2 -68.90 17.88 19.65
C GLY A 2 -67.45 18.29 19.36
N GLY A 3 -67.06 19.12 18.41
CA GLY A 3 -67.77 20.03 17.50
C GLY A 3 -66.85 21.25 17.24
N GLY A 4 -66.86 21.80 16.01
CA GLY A 4 -66.21 23.08 15.63
C GLY A 4 -65.02 22.89 14.67
N ARG A 5 -65.04 23.09 13.34
CA ARG A 5 -65.62 24.08 12.39
C ARG A 5 -64.98 25.49 12.40
N GLY A 6 -64.52 25.89 11.21
CA GLY A 6 -64.26 27.24 10.69
C GLY A 6 -63.05 27.21 9.73
N ARG A 7 -63.13 27.14 8.38
CA ARG A 7 -63.64 28.11 7.36
C ARG A 7 -63.07 29.53 7.57
N ASP A 8 -62.57 30.29 6.60
CA ASP A 8 -62.64 30.30 5.13
C ASP A 8 -61.62 31.34 4.57
N LYS A 9 -61.21 31.17 3.30
CA LYS A 9 -60.97 32.16 2.19
C LYS A 9 -59.95 33.31 2.39
N ALA A 10 -58.90 33.44 1.55
CA ALA A 10 -58.79 33.83 0.12
C ALA A 10 -58.65 35.36 -0.10
N ASP A 11 -57.54 35.77 -0.74
CA ASP A 11 -57.40 36.82 -1.79
C ASP A 11 -55.89 37.10 -2.02
N VAL A 12 -55.33 36.86 -3.22
CA VAL A 12 -55.19 37.73 -4.42
C VAL A 12 -54.32 38.98 -4.20
N GLY A 13 -53.21 39.06 -4.95
CA GLY A 13 -52.38 40.27 -5.11
C GLY A 13 -51.30 40.09 -6.18
N LEU A 14 -51.55 40.62 -7.37
CA LEU A 14 -50.64 40.74 -8.53
C LEU A 14 -50.04 42.17 -8.59
N ALA A 15 -49.00 42.36 -9.41
CA ALA A 15 -48.35 43.62 -9.87
C ALA A 15 -47.04 44.02 -9.13
N THR A 16 -45.96 44.56 -9.71
CA THR A 16 -45.56 44.93 -11.09
C THR A 16 -44.05 45.29 -11.12
N ALA A 17 -43.41 45.09 -12.28
CA ALA A 17 -42.28 45.74 -12.97
C ALA A 17 -41.29 46.76 -12.31
N GLY A 18 -40.03 46.71 -12.80
CA GLY A 18 -39.03 47.80 -12.84
C GLY A 18 -37.58 47.28 -12.77
N SER A 19 -36.89 47.01 -13.90
CA SER A 19 -35.90 47.89 -14.59
C SER A 19 -34.66 48.25 -13.77
N ASP A 20 -33.48 47.71 -14.10
CA ASP A 20 -32.41 48.44 -14.82
C ASP A 20 -31.03 47.76 -14.74
N ALA A 21 -30.26 48.03 -15.81
CA ALA A 21 -28.96 47.49 -16.15
C ALA A 21 -27.79 48.10 -15.35
N GLY A 22 -26.66 47.38 -15.29
CA GLY A 22 -25.38 47.95 -14.86
C GLY A 22 -24.25 46.92 -14.73
N THR A 23 -23.45 46.79 -15.79
CA THR A 23 -22.10 46.17 -15.81
C THR A 23 -21.11 46.88 -14.87
N PRO A 24 -20.11 46.17 -14.31
CA PRO A 24 -18.85 46.80 -13.96
C PRO A 24 -17.61 46.12 -14.57
N THR A 25 -16.68 46.96 -15.01
CA THR A 25 -15.26 46.67 -15.34
C THR A 25 -14.33 47.18 -14.23
N PRO A 26 -13.04 46.79 -14.21
CA PRO A 26 -12.30 46.49 -12.97
C PRO A 26 -11.24 47.53 -12.58
N SER A 27 -10.83 47.46 -11.31
CA SER A 27 -9.57 47.98 -10.75
C SER A 27 -9.05 46.90 -9.78
N GLY A 28 -7.79 46.48 -9.71
CA GLY A 28 -6.54 47.19 -9.95
C GLY A 28 -5.86 47.40 -8.60
N CYS A 29 -5.19 46.37 -8.05
CA CYS A 29 -4.45 46.46 -6.78
C CYS A 29 -2.97 46.11 -7.00
N SER A 30 -2.11 47.05 -6.62
CA SER A 30 -0.65 46.95 -6.49
C SER A 30 -0.30 47.33 -5.06
N TRP A 31 0.54 46.56 -4.36
CA TRP A 31 1.37 47.07 -3.25
C TRP A 31 2.67 46.24 -3.11
N ARG A 32 3.82 46.94 -3.25
CA ARG A 32 5.09 46.77 -2.50
C ARG A 32 4.99 47.68 -1.25
N ALA A 33 5.77 47.64 -0.17
CA ALA A 33 6.78 46.79 0.45
C ALA A 33 7.03 47.40 1.87
N ASP A 34 7.94 46.78 2.64
CA ASP A 34 8.69 47.30 3.82
C ASP A 34 7.94 47.35 5.17
N ALA A 35 8.32 46.57 6.20
CA ALA A 35 9.53 46.59 7.05
C ALA A 35 9.53 47.72 8.10
N GLU A 36 9.44 47.39 9.40
CA GLU A 36 10.35 47.88 10.46
C GLU A 36 10.01 47.41 11.88
N GLN A 37 11.04 47.51 12.73
CA GLN A 37 11.26 47.06 14.10
C GLN A 37 10.56 47.89 15.20
N GLY A 38 10.50 47.34 16.42
CA GLY A 38 10.44 48.12 17.68
C GLY A 38 9.73 47.39 18.82
N SER A 39 10.44 46.69 19.71
CA SER A 39 10.94 47.16 21.02
C SER A 39 9.91 47.34 22.17
N ARG A 40 10.07 46.46 23.19
CA ARG A 40 9.93 46.65 24.66
C ARG A 40 8.60 47.16 25.25
N LYS A 41 8.02 46.39 26.19
CA LYS A 41 8.18 46.52 27.65
C LYS A 41 7.29 45.54 28.44
N ARG A 42 7.81 45.13 29.61
CA ARG A 42 7.18 44.31 30.66
C ARG A 42 6.05 45.05 31.38
N PHE A 43 5.05 44.31 31.86
CA PHE A 43 4.33 44.60 33.11
C PHE A 43 4.06 43.29 33.89
N ARG A 44 4.34 43.33 35.21
CA ARG A 44 3.89 42.40 36.28
C ARG A 44 2.37 42.65 36.51
N THR A 45 1.51 41.84 37.13
CA THR A 45 1.43 40.97 38.33
C THR A 45 0.04 40.28 38.21
N GLY A 46 -0.25 39.04 38.61
CA GLY A 46 -0.37 38.56 39.99
C GLY A 46 -1.84 38.27 40.38
N ALA A 47 -2.15 36.97 40.57
CA ALA A 47 -3.15 36.33 41.46
C ALA A 47 -4.68 36.59 41.34
N ALA A 48 -5.48 35.51 41.17
CA ALA A 48 -6.44 34.96 42.16
C ALA A 48 -7.35 33.88 41.51
N VAL A 49 -7.30 32.62 41.99
CA VAL A 49 -8.32 31.90 42.80
C VAL A 49 -9.64 31.55 42.07
N ALA A 50 -9.89 30.25 41.85
CA ALA A 50 -10.98 29.49 42.48
C ALA A 50 -11.16 28.12 41.80
N ALA A 51 -11.04 27.05 42.58
CA ALA A 51 -11.36 25.68 42.21
C ALA A 51 -12.73 25.31 42.76
N VAL A 52 -13.63 24.77 41.93
CA VAL A 52 -14.73 23.87 42.33
C VAL A 52 -15.11 23.04 41.10
N THR A 53 -14.97 21.72 41.15
CA THR A 53 -15.94 20.86 40.47
C THR A 53 -16.00 19.48 41.10
N ALA A 54 -17.23 19.09 41.41
CA ALA A 54 -17.63 17.90 42.14
C ALA A 54 -17.51 16.63 41.28
N ALA A 55 -17.19 15.53 41.95
CA ALA A 55 -17.24 14.18 41.42
C ALA A 55 -18.70 13.70 41.30
N LEU A 56 -19.07 13.21 40.12
CA LEU A 56 -20.26 12.38 39.92
C LEU A 56 -19.83 11.05 39.31
N LEU A 57 -19.99 9.99 40.09
CA LEU A 57 -19.90 8.60 39.68
C LEU A 57 -21.16 8.24 38.88
N PHE A 58 -21.00 7.90 37.60
CA PHE A 58 -22.03 7.25 36.79
C PHE A 58 -21.59 5.81 36.47
N THR A 59 -22.49 4.88 36.78
CA THR A 59 -22.44 3.46 36.43
C THR A 59 -22.63 3.27 34.93
N LEU A 60 -21.67 2.62 34.26
CA LEU A 60 -21.76 2.26 32.84
C LEU A 60 -22.50 0.92 32.68
N SER A 61 -23.71 0.96 32.12
CA SER A 61 -24.35 -0.19 31.49
C SER A 61 -23.83 -0.35 30.06
N ALA A 62 -23.72 -1.59 29.61
CA ALA A 62 -23.27 -2.01 28.29
C ALA A 62 -23.72 -1.09 27.14
N THR A 63 -22.80 -0.29 26.61
CA THR A 63 -22.96 0.45 25.36
C THR A 63 -22.34 -0.34 24.23
N THR A 64 -23.18 -0.75 23.28
CA THR A 64 -22.76 -1.07 21.91
C THR A 64 -22.02 0.13 21.36
N ILE A 65 -20.70 0.02 21.19
CA ILE A 65 -19.86 1.08 20.62
C ILE A 65 -20.15 1.12 19.12
N SER A 66 -21.14 1.94 18.73
CA SER A 66 -21.32 2.34 17.34
C SER A 66 -20.21 3.34 17.01
N PHE A 67 -19.18 2.89 16.30
CA PHE A 67 -18.13 3.76 15.78
C PHE A 67 -18.74 4.72 14.75
N ARG A 68 -18.96 5.99 15.15
CA ARG A 68 -19.16 7.08 14.20
C ARG A 68 -17.80 7.46 13.64
N VAL A 69 -17.39 6.82 12.55
CA VAL A 69 -16.48 7.45 11.60
C VAL A 69 -17.20 8.73 11.15
N LYS A 70 -16.72 9.90 11.60
CA LYS A 70 -17.27 11.17 11.08
C LYS A 70 -17.04 11.14 9.57
N ASN A 71 -18.07 11.37 8.77
CA ASN A 71 -17.94 11.50 7.32
C ASN A 71 -16.85 12.55 7.02
N PHE A 72 -15.68 12.08 6.61
CA PHE A 72 -14.51 12.91 6.30
C PHE A 72 -14.64 13.63 4.95
N TYR A 73 -15.75 13.39 4.25
CA TYR A 73 -16.05 14.00 2.96
C TYR A 73 -16.88 15.28 3.17
N SER A 74 -16.22 16.43 2.97
CA SER A 74 -16.88 17.74 2.87
C SER A 74 -17.73 17.77 1.60
N THR A 75 -18.98 18.21 1.71
CA THR A 75 -20.01 18.19 0.64
C THR A 75 -19.76 19.21 -0.51
N SER A 76 -18.51 19.45 -0.89
CA SER A 76 -18.19 20.34 -2.02
C SER A 76 -18.24 19.55 -3.33
N PRO A 77 -19.10 19.90 -4.28
CA PRO A 77 -19.29 19.12 -5.49
C PRO A 77 -18.06 19.22 -6.43
N SER A 78 -17.56 18.06 -6.85
CA SER A 78 -16.65 17.80 -8.01
C SER A 78 -15.12 17.74 -7.82
N THR A 79 -14.58 17.51 -6.62
CA THR A 79 -13.13 17.19 -6.45
C THR A 79 -12.83 15.82 -5.85
N GLU A 80 -13.85 15.00 -5.62
CA GLU A 80 -13.72 13.70 -4.96
C GLU A 80 -13.10 12.65 -5.90
N PRO A 81 -12.23 11.75 -5.38
CA PRO A 81 -11.65 10.67 -6.16
C PRO A 81 -12.74 9.70 -6.62
N ASN A 82 -12.70 9.33 -7.90
CA ASN A 82 -13.69 8.44 -8.50
C ASN A 82 -13.25 6.96 -8.42
N ASP A 83 -11.96 6.73 -8.21
CA ASP A 83 -11.32 5.44 -8.26
C ASP A 83 -10.53 5.18 -6.96
N PHE A 84 -10.77 4.04 -6.31
CA PHE A 84 -10.10 3.66 -5.07
C PHE A 84 -9.22 2.43 -5.25
N PHE A 85 -8.00 2.48 -4.73
CA PHE A 85 -7.08 1.35 -4.69
C PHE A 85 -6.83 0.97 -3.24
N LEU A 86 -7.23 -0.24 -2.85
CA LEU A 86 -7.03 -0.72 -1.49
C LEU A 86 -5.61 -1.29 -1.36
N LEU A 87 -4.81 -0.73 -0.46
CA LEU A 87 -3.47 -1.20 -0.16
C LEU A 87 -3.46 -1.78 1.26
N GLY A 88 -3.57 -3.11 1.34
CA GLY A 88 -3.61 -3.85 2.60
C GLY A 88 -2.32 -4.60 2.89
N GLY A 89 -2.00 -4.80 4.16
CA GLY A 89 -0.88 -5.67 4.53
C GLY A 89 -0.22 -5.33 5.86
N GLN A 90 1.04 -5.73 5.99
CA GLN A 90 1.83 -5.48 7.20
C GLN A 90 2.96 -4.48 6.99
N SER A 91 4.03 -4.59 7.78
CA SER A 91 5.05 -3.55 8.00
C SER A 91 5.65 -2.95 6.73
N ASN A 92 5.86 -3.73 5.66
CA ASN A 92 6.29 -3.19 4.38
C ASN A 92 5.20 -2.36 3.68
N MET A 93 3.94 -2.77 3.74
CA MET A 93 2.83 -1.94 3.24
C MET A 93 2.73 -0.61 4.01
N VAL A 94 3.06 -0.59 5.31
CA VAL A 94 3.04 0.63 6.14
C VAL A 94 4.05 1.69 5.63
N GLY A 95 5.17 1.27 5.02
CA GLY A 95 6.12 2.20 4.38
C GLY A 95 7.16 2.77 5.34
N HIS A 96 7.73 1.91 6.19
CA HIS A 96 8.93 2.23 6.96
C HIS A 96 10.15 2.15 6.03
N THR A 97 10.55 3.24 5.38
CA THR A 97 11.68 3.22 4.43
C THR A 97 13.04 3.55 5.06
N THR A 98 13.06 4.22 6.21
CA THR A 98 14.29 4.78 6.83
C THR A 98 14.52 4.32 8.27
N GLY A 99 13.73 3.33 8.72
CA GLY A 99 13.84 2.74 10.07
C GLY A 99 15.08 1.87 10.23
N MET A 100 15.37 1.50 11.49
CA MET A 100 16.50 0.63 11.83
C MET A 100 16.36 -0.75 11.17
N GLU A 101 15.12 -1.19 10.96
CA GLU A 101 14.75 -2.44 10.32
C GLU A 101 14.81 -2.37 8.78
N SER A 102 14.88 -1.16 8.19
CA SER A 102 14.91 -0.96 6.73
C SER A 102 16.29 -0.84 6.14
N LEU A 103 17.24 -0.25 6.86
CA LEU A 103 18.65 -0.13 6.44
C LEU A 103 19.58 -0.73 7.51
N GLY A 104 19.04 -1.70 8.27
CA GLY A 104 19.75 -2.62 9.15
C GLY A 104 20.87 -2.03 9.99
N ALA A 105 20.56 -1.23 11.01
CA ALA A 105 21.55 -0.64 11.94
C ALA A 105 22.37 0.56 11.42
N MET A 106 22.04 1.13 10.26
CA MET A 106 22.41 2.51 9.99
C MET A 106 21.66 3.43 10.97
N SER A 107 22.35 4.00 11.97
CA SER A 107 21.78 4.97 12.91
C SER A 107 21.16 6.15 12.16
N GLY A 108 20.05 6.71 12.65
CA GLY A 108 19.15 7.64 11.94
C GLY A 108 19.76 8.66 10.98
N GLU A 109 20.88 9.30 11.33
CA GLU A 109 21.57 10.25 10.44
C GLU A 109 22.01 9.62 9.10
N ARG A 110 22.43 8.35 9.11
CA ARG A 110 22.84 7.63 7.88
C ARG A 110 21.66 7.23 7.00
N SER A 111 20.49 6.92 7.57
CA SER A 111 19.32 6.55 6.76
C SER A 111 18.72 7.77 6.06
N GLU A 112 18.68 8.92 6.74
CA GLU A 112 18.32 10.20 6.13
C GLU A 112 19.34 10.61 5.06
N GLN A 113 20.63 10.44 5.34
CA GLN A 113 21.70 10.70 4.37
C GLN A 113 21.56 9.81 3.13
N TYR A 114 21.22 8.52 3.29
CA TYR A 114 21.00 7.61 2.15
C TYR A 114 19.91 8.13 1.21
N TRP A 115 18.74 8.50 1.73
CA TRP A 115 17.68 9.06 0.88
C TRP A 115 18.08 10.40 0.25
N SER A 116 18.80 11.24 0.99
CA SER A 116 19.34 12.50 0.49
C SER A 116 20.34 12.28 -0.66
N ASP A 117 21.26 11.33 -0.52
CA ASP A 117 22.25 10.96 -1.53
C ASP A 117 21.59 10.39 -2.79
N LEU A 118 20.57 9.55 -2.62
CA LEU A 118 19.76 9.04 -3.72
C LEU A 118 19.08 10.20 -4.45
N LYS A 119 18.38 11.10 -3.74
CA LYS A 119 17.73 12.25 -4.36
C LYS A 119 18.72 13.19 -5.04
N SER A 120 19.89 13.41 -4.46
CA SER A 120 20.97 14.20 -5.07
C SER A 120 21.42 13.57 -6.39
N THR A 121 21.64 12.26 -6.39
CA THR A 121 22.06 11.48 -7.58
C THR A 121 20.99 11.49 -8.67
N LEU A 122 19.71 11.38 -8.30
CA LEU A 122 18.57 11.35 -9.22
C LEU A 122 18.21 12.75 -9.75
N GLY A 123 18.22 13.75 -8.86
CA GLY A 123 17.79 15.12 -9.09
C GLY A 123 18.84 16.06 -9.68
N ALA A 124 20.07 15.60 -9.88
CA ALA A 124 21.14 16.38 -10.53
C ALA A 124 20.90 16.62 -12.04
N THR A 125 19.65 16.68 -12.48
CA THR A 125 19.20 17.17 -13.79
C THR A 125 19.39 18.68 -13.93
N LYS A 126 19.53 19.44 -12.83
CA LYS A 126 19.96 20.85 -12.89
C LYS A 126 21.47 20.94 -13.06
N VAL A 127 21.86 20.98 -14.32
CA VAL A 127 23.15 21.39 -14.93
C VAL A 127 23.67 22.77 -14.42
N GLY A 128 23.10 23.37 -13.36
CA GLY A 128 23.45 24.70 -12.87
C GLY A 128 24.29 24.77 -11.58
N SER A 129 24.44 23.68 -10.82
CA SER A 129 25.08 23.74 -9.49
C SER A 129 26.28 22.81 -9.28
N LEU A 130 26.59 21.94 -10.24
CA LEU A 130 27.84 21.19 -10.24
C LEU A 130 28.84 21.96 -11.10
N ARG A 131 30.05 22.20 -10.57
CA ARG A 131 31.11 23.01 -11.22
C ARG A 131 31.47 22.55 -12.65
N ASN A 132 31.07 21.35 -13.07
CA ASN A 132 31.10 20.88 -14.46
C ASN A 132 29.86 20.02 -14.78
N PRO A 133 28.84 20.59 -15.42
CA PRO A 133 27.62 19.87 -15.79
C PRO A 133 27.80 18.83 -16.91
N SER A 134 28.91 18.93 -17.66
CA SER A 134 29.30 17.98 -18.71
C SER A 134 29.84 16.65 -18.18
N ASP A 135 30.25 16.59 -16.91
CA ASP A 135 30.98 15.43 -16.38
C ASP A 135 30.06 14.35 -15.81
N MET A 136 28.84 14.70 -15.40
CA MET A 136 27.89 13.69 -14.93
C MET A 136 27.03 13.15 -16.08
N THR A 137 27.73 12.49 -16.99
CA THR A 137 27.14 11.65 -18.03
C THR A 137 26.15 10.66 -17.40
N ARG A 138 25.22 10.13 -18.20
CA ARG A 138 24.30 9.06 -17.76
C ARG A 138 25.03 7.87 -17.12
N LEU A 139 26.25 7.58 -17.59
CA LEU A 139 27.14 6.56 -17.01
C LEU A 139 27.65 6.96 -15.63
N GLY A 140 28.01 8.24 -15.43
CA GLY A 140 28.38 8.78 -14.12
C GLY A 140 27.29 8.62 -13.08
N ARG A 141 26.04 8.98 -13.41
CA ARG A 141 24.91 8.81 -12.46
C ARG A 141 24.68 7.36 -12.07
N ARG A 142 24.70 6.45 -13.04
CA ARG A 142 24.56 5.00 -12.78
C ARG A 142 25.65 4.51 -11.84
N SER A 143 26.90 4.92 -12.06
CA SER A 143 28.03 4.51 -11.22
C SER A 143 27.92 5.06 -9.80
N VAL A 144 27.51 6.31 -9.63
CA VAL A 144 27.30 6.91 -8.30
C VAL A 144 26.17 6.20 -7.57
N LEU A 145 25.03 5.99 -8.23
CA LEU A 145 23.89 5.28 -7.67
C LEU A 145 24.28 3.86 -7.24
N TYR A 146 24.96 3.11 -8.11
CA TYR A 146 25.48 1.78 -7.79
C TYR A 146 26.34 1.79 -6.54
N LYS A 147 27.30 2.72 -6.46
CA LYS A 147 28.19 2.82 -5.30
C LYS A 147 27.41 3.13 -4.02
N THR A 148 26.48 4.08 -4.06
CA THR A 148 25.63 4.44 -2.91
C THR A 148 24.83 3.25 -2.40
N VAL A 149 24.23 2.48 -3.30
CA VAL A 149 23.47 1.28 -2.92
C VAL A 149 24.40 0.19 -2.39
N TYR A 150 25.53 -0.05 -3.06
CA TYR A 150 26.52 -1.03 -2.65
C TYR A 150 27.04 -0.74 -1.23
N ASP A 151 27.49 0.48 -0.96
CA ASP A 151 28.01 0.89 0.35
C ASP A 151 26.96 0.69 1.46
N ALA A 152 25.67 0.92 1.16
CA ALA A 152 24.56 0.74 2.10
C ALA A 152 24.27 -0.74 2.41
N HIS A 153 24.58 -1.67 1.50
CA HIS A 153 24.28 -3.10 1.64
C HIS A 153 25.51 -3.95 2.02
N GLU A 154 26.72 -3.51 1.66
CA GLU A 154 27.95 -4.29 1.84
C GLU A 154 28.18 -4.70 3.28
N GLY A 155 27.87 -3.84 4.26
CA GLY A 155 28.10 -4.14 5.69
C GLY A 155 27.24 -5.26 6.27
N LEU A 156 26.16 -5.66 5.59
CA LEU A 156 25.17 -6.62 6.10
C LEU A 156 24.99 -7.82 5.17
N PHE A 157 25.28 -7.63 3.87
CA PHE A 157 25.03 -8.61 2.82
C PHE A 157 26.27 -8.79 1.94
N HIS A 158 27.46 -8.93 2.53
CA HIS A 158 28.75 -8.97 1.83
C HIS A 158 28.74 -9.74 0.49
N ASN A 159 28.17 -10.96 0.48
CA ASN A 159 28.20 -11.82 -0.71
C ASN A 159 27.17 -11.45 -1.79
N SER A 160 26.10 -10.71 -1.45
CA SER A 160 25.02 -10.36 -2.38
C SER A 160 24.87 -8.85 -2.62
N ALA A 161 25.63 -8.01 -1.91
CA ALA A 161 25.55 -6.55 -2.01
C ALA A 161 25.81 -6.04 -3.44
N ALA A 162 26.72 -6.67 -4.18
CA ALA A 162 26.99 -6.34 -5.58
C ALA A 162 25.76 -6.61 -6.47
N ASP A 163 25.13 -7.77 -6.33
CA ASP A 163 23.96 -8.16 -7.12
C ASP A 163 22.75 -7.28 -6.78
N ILE A 164 22.53 -7.01 -5.49
CA ILE A 164 21.47 -6.10 -5.01
C ILE A 164 21.70 -4.70 -5.58
N ALA A 165 22.92 -4.16 -5.46
CA ALA A 165 23.26 -2.84 -5.99
C ALA A 165 23.06 -2.76 -7.50
N GLN A 166 23.44 -3.81 -8.23
CA GLN A 166 23.26 -3.91 -9.67
C GLN A 166 21.78 -3.89 -10.05
N THR A 167 20.95 -4.71 -9.39
CA THR A 167 19.50 -4.79 -9.65
C THR A 167 18.80 -3.48 -9.32
N LEU A 168 18.95 -2.98 -8.09
CA LEU A 168 18.30 -1.74 -7.64
C LEU A 168 18.72 -0.56 -8.51
N THR A 169 20.00 -0.44 -8.85
CA THR A 169 20.49 0.61 -9.76
C THR A 169 19.87 0.48 -11.14
N SER A 170 19.83 -0.73 -11.71
CA SER A 170 19.33 -0.95 -13.06
C SER A 170 17.85 -0.60 -13.17
N GLU A 171 17.03 -1.06 -12.23
CA GLU A 171 15.60 -0.79 -12.19
C GLU A 171 15.31 0.69 -11.90
N THR A 172 16.01 1.31 -10.96
CA THR A 172 15.87 2.76 -10.70
C THR A 172 16.20 3.59 -11.94
N MET A 173 17.23 3.21 -12.71
CA MET A 173 17.54 3.87 -13.97
C MET A 173 16.51 3.62 -15.08
N LYS A 174 15.66 2.58 -14.99
CA LYS A 174 14.48 2.43 -15.85
C LYS A 174 13.40 3.44 -15.44
N LEU A 175 13.11 3.58 -14.15
CA LEU A 175 12.15 4.56 -13.64
C LEU A 175 12.54 5.99 -14.02
N LEU A 176 13.82 6.35 -13.85
CA LEU A 176 14.35 7.66 -14.22
C LEU A 176 14.16 7.96 -15.71
N ARG A 177 14.48 6.99 -16.58
CA ARG A 177 14.32 7.15 -18.04
C ARG A 177 12.87 7.33 -18.46
N ALA A 178 11.96 6.76 -17.69
CA ALA A 178 10.55 6.78 -17.98
C ALA A 178 9.83 8.00 -17.37
N GLY A 179 10.60 8.98 -16.84
CA GLY A 179 10.11 10.23 -16.27
C GLY A 179 9.43 10.09 -14.90
N LEU A 180 9.39 8.88 -14.32
CA LEU A 180 8.63 8.62 -13.10
C LEU A 180 9.24 9.26 -11.85
N LEU A 181 10.56 9.48 -11.87
CA LEU A 181 11.32 10.08 -10.77
C LEU A 181 11.45 11.61 -10.91
N ASP A 182 10.99 12.18 -12.03
CA ASP A 182 11.02 13.62 -12.22
C ASP A 182 10.04 14.27 -11.25
N GLN A 183 10.53 15.26 -10.49
CA GLN A 183 9.73 15.98 -9.50
C GLN A 183 9.01 15.03 -8.52
N ILE A 184 9.71 14.01 -8.01
CA ILE A 184 9.15 13.03 -7.06
C ILE A 184 8.61 13.68 -5.77
N ASP A 185 9.15 14.84 -5.39
CA ASP A 185 8.69 15.63 -4.24
C ASP A 185 7.47 16.53 -4.59
N SER A 186 6.98 16.50 -5.83
CA SER A 186 5.79 17.23 -6.28
C SER A 186 4.62 16.27 -6.49
N PRO A 187 3.40 16.61 -6.03
CA PRO A 187 2.27 15.72 -6.12
C PRO A 187 1.86 15.53 -7.57
N PRO A 188 1.44 14.31 -7.94
CA PRO A 188 0.74 14.10 -9.20
C PRO A 188 -0.63 14.82 -9.14
N GLU A 189 -1.21 15.15 -10.30
CA GLU A 189 -2.41 15.99 -10.41
C GLU A 189 -3.69 15.26 -9.99
N LEU A 190 -3.77 13.96 -10.25
CA LEU A 190 -4.97 13.13 -10.07
C LEU A 190 -4.88 12.24 -8.84
N GLY A 191 -3.65 11.85 -8.45
CA GLY A 191 -3.40 10.93 -7.36
C GLY A 191 -3.38 11.54 -5.97
N SER A 192 -4.13 10.91 -5.08
CA SER A 192 -4.09 11.16 -3.63
C SER A 192 -3.88 9.86 -2.87
N CYS A 193 -3.72 9.97 -1.55
CA CYS A 193 -3.61 8.83 -0.66
C CYS A 193 -4.23 9.12 0.70
N SER A 194 -4.64 8.06 1.39
CA SER A 194 -4.99 8.10 2.81
C SER A 194 -4.41 6.88 3.51
N PHE A 195 -4.14 6.99 4.80
CA PHE A 195 -3.59 5.89 5.58
C PHE A 195 -4.29 5.74 6.93
N LEU A 196 -4.96 4.60 7.04
CA LEU A 196 -5.62 4.14 8.25
C LEU A 196 -4.81 2.97 8.83
N GLU A 197 -4.25 3.16 10.02
CA GLU A 197 -3.47 2.13 10.70
C GLU A 197 -4.33 1.47 11.79
N PRO A 198 -4.71 0.19 11.65
CA PRO A 198 -5.33 -0.53 12.76
C PRO A 198 -4.32 -0.78 13.89
N ARG A 199 -4.82 -0.63 15.12
CA ARG A 199 -4.08 -0.90 16.35
C ARG A 199 -4.72 -2.05 17.12
N MET A 200 -3.90 -2.75 17.91
CA MET A 200 -4.32 -3.91 18.70
C MET A 200 -5.39 -3.60 19.76
N ASP A 201 -5.55 -2.33 20.14
CA ASP A 201 -6.62 -1.85 21.02
C ASP A 201 -7.96 -1.62 20.28
N ALA A 202 -8.08 -2.17 19.07
CA ALA A 202 -9.21 -2.03 18.15
C ALA A 202 -9.50 -0.59 17.71
N LEU A 203 -8.56 0.34 17.93
CA LEU A 203 -8.64 1.68 17.37
C LEU A 203 -8.01 1.70 15.97
N THR A 204 -8.74 2.25 15.00
CA THR A 204 -8.14 2.64 13.74
C THR A 204 -7.65 4.08 13.87
N LEU A 205 -6.36 4.30 13.67
CA LEU A 205 -5.77 5.63 13.63
C LEU A 205 -5.74 6.13 12.18
N ASP A 206 -6.30 7.31 11.94
CA ASP A 206 -6.09 8.05 10.70
C ASP A 206 -4.73 8.75 10.75
N VAL A 207 -3.69 8.05 10.27
CA VAL A 207 -2.30 8.50 10.29
C VAL A 207 -2.12 9.68 9.35
N SER A 208 -2.78 9.66 8.19
CA SER A 208 -2.71 10.74 7.21
C SER A 208 -3.56 11.95 7.61
N SER A 209 -4.43 11.83 8.61
CA SER A 209 -5.41 12.86 9.01
C SER A 209 -6.30 13.29 7.82
N GLY A 210 -6.78 12.31 7.06
CA GLY A 210 -7.60 12.49 5.86
C GLY A 210 -6.83 12.21 4.56
N ILE A 211 -7.39 12.70 3.45
CA ILE A 211 -6.80 12.55 2.11
C ILE A 211 -5.63 13.53 1.95
N GLN A 212 -4.49 13.01 1.51
CA GLN A 212 -3.25 13.75 1.35
C GLN A 212 -2.72 13.64 -0.09
N PRO A 213 -1.88 14.61 -0.54
CA PRO A 213 -1.23 14.52 -1.84
C PRO A 213 -0.25 13.34 -1.89
N LEU A 214 -0.15 12.66 -3.04
CA LEU A 214 0.73 11.51 -3.21
C LEU A 214 2.21 11.92 -3.40
N VAL A 215 2.87 12.30 -2.30
CA VAL A 215 4.29 12.68 -2.24
C VAL A 215 4.98 12.08 -1.02
N PRO A 216 6.32 11.94 -1.02
CA PRO A 216 7.07 11.62 0.19
C PRO A 216 6.72 12.56 1.35
N GLY A 217 6.53 12.02 2.56
CA GLY A 217 6.27 12.81 3.77
C GLY A 217 4.84 13.33 3.92
N SER A 218 3.92 12.93 3.05
CA SER A 218 2.48 13.25 3.13
C SER A 218 1.72 12.46 4.20
N ASN A 219 2.40 11.67 5.04
CA ASN A 219 1.81 10.75 6.02
C ASN A 219 0.93 9.64 5.42
N CYS A 220 1.06 9.34 4.13
CA CYS A 220 0.49 8.14 3.49
C CYS A 220 1.32 6.86 3.73
N GLY A 221 2.23 6.95 4.68
CA GLY A 221 3.17 5.97 5.19
C GLY A 221 4.10 6.71 6.16
N TYR A 222 4.96 5.99 6.88
CA TYR A 222 5.91 6.64 7.80
C TYR A 222 6.93 7.54 7.08
N SER A 223 7.19 7.26 5.80
CA SER A 223 7.89 8.18 4.89
C SER A 223 7.26 8.13 3.50
N PHE A 224 7.17 6.93 2.95
CA PHE A 224 6.31 6.51 1.82
C PHE A 224 6.42 4.98 1.70
N GLY A 225 5.60 4.36 0.86
CA GLY A 225 5.69 2.95 0.50
C GLY A 225 5.38 2.73 -0.97
N HIS A 226 4.77 1.58 -1.26
CA HIS A 226 4.34 1.17 -2.61
C HIS A 226 3.43 2.19 -3.28
N GLU A 227 2.58 2.86 -2.48
CA GLU A 227 1.55 3.78 -2.95
C GLU A 227 2.12 4.91 -3.80
N LEU A 228 3.30 5.43 -3.44
CA LEU A 228 3.89 6.58 -4.09
C LEU A 228 4.17 6.30 -5.56
N MET A 229 4.97 5.26 -5.83
CA MET A 229 5.33 4.95 -7.21
C MET A 229 4.21 4.23 -7.95
N PHE A 230 3.34 3.51 -7.24
CA PHE A 230 2.13 2.95 -7.84
C PHE A 230 1.27 4.05 -8.46
N GLY A 231 0.88 5.07 -7.69
CA GLY A 231 0.03 6.14 -8.22
C GLY A 231 0.72 6.98 -9.28
N ARG A 232 1.98 7.37 -9.07
CA ARG A 232 2.73 8.09 -10.12
C ARG A 232 2.77 7.31 -11.43
N THR A 233 2.93 6.00 -11.39
CA THR A 233 2.92 5.16 -12.60
C THR A 233 1.53 5.12 -13.24
N LEU A 234 0.46 4.99 -12.44
CA LEU A 234 -0.92 5.05 -12.93
C LEU A 234 -1.20 6.34 -13.71
N GLU A 235 -0.77 7.47 -13.17
CA GLU A 235 -1.04 8.78 -13.77
C GLU A 235 -0.14 9.07 -14.96
N LEU A 236 1.18 8.98 -14.77
CA LEU A 236 2.16 9.49 -15.74
C LEU A 236 2.38 8.53 -16.92
N GLN A 237 1.99 7.27 -16.80
CA GLN A 237 2.26 6.27 -17.84
C GLN A 237 1.03 5.47 -18.27
N LEU A 238 0.12 5.19 -17.36
CA LEU A 238 -1.08 4.41 -17.66
C LEU A 238 -2.30 5.30 -17.93
N ALA A 239 -2.11 6.63 -17.84
CA ALA A 239 -3.08 7.67 -18.20
C ALA A 239 -4.47 7.41 -17.65
N GLN A 240 -4.57 7.05 -16.37
CA GLN A 240 -5.86 6.94 -15.70
C GLN A 240 -6.45 8.34 -15.58
N GLY A 241 -7.24 8.78 -16.56
CA GLY A 241 -7.81 10.13 -16.66
C GLY A 241 -8.85 10.48 -15.58
N SER A 242 -8.92 9.68 -14.51
CA SER A 242 -9.79 9.88 -13.35
C SER A 242 -8.95 10.13 -12.10
N ARG A 243 -9.46 10.99 -11.21
CA ARG A 243 -8.88 11.15 -9.87
C ARG A 243 -8.96 9.83 -9.11
N TYR A 244 -7.89 9.47 -8.41
CA TYR A 244 -7.82 8.23 -7.65
C TYR A 244 -7.22 8.45 -6.27
N GLU A 245 -7.59 7.59 -5.33
CA GLU A 245 -7.05 7.56 -3.97
C GLU A 245 -6.42 6.19 -3.70
N MET A 246 -5.16 6.21 -3.23
CA MET A 246 -4.50 5.07 -2.63
C MET A 246 -4.93 4.95 -1.17
N VAL A 247 -5.89 4.07 -0.89
CA VAL A 247 -6.43 3.84 0.46
C VAL A 247 -5.59 2.78 1.15
N LYS A 248 -4.67 3.19 2.01
CA LYS A 248 -3.83 2.27 2.77
C LYS A 248 -4.52 1.86 4.06
N TYR A 249 -4.57 0.55 4.30
CA TYR A 249 -5.03 -0.04 5.54
C TYR A 249 -4.06 -1.15 5.96
N ALA A 250 -3.04 -0.81 6.74
CA ALA A 250 -1.91 -1.70 7.01
C ALA A 250 -1.38 -1.53 8.44
N SER A 251 -0.86 -2.61 9.03
CA SER A 251 -0.29 -2.57 10.37
C SER A 251 0.80 -3.60 10.56
N GLY A 252 1.92 -3.16 11.13
CA GLY A 252 3.11 -3.99 11.37
C GLY A 252 2.86 -5.10 12.39
N GLY A 253 3.62 -6.19 12.28
CA GLY A 253 3.53 -7.29 13.26
C GLY A 253 2.32 -8.23 13.10
N THR A 254 1.50 -8.04 12.07
CA THR A 254 0.23 -8.76 11.89
C THR A 254 0.37 -10.07 11.12
N VAL A 255 -0.52 -11.00 11.43
CA VAL A 255 -0.67 -12.33 10.82
C VAL A 255 -2.08 -12.46 10.27
N ILE A 256 -2.22 -13.04 9.07
CA ILE A 256 -3.47 -13.09 8.31
C ILE A 256 -4.65 -13.69 9.10
N ASN A 257 -4.47 -14.84 9.74
CA ASN A 257 -5.56 -15.52 10.45
C ASN A 257 -5.94 -14.86 11.78
N GLU A 258 -4.98 -14.28 12.50
CA GLU A 258 -5.25 -13.65 13.79
C GLU A 258 -5.86 -12.24 13.66
N HIS A 259 -5.55 -11.51 12.57
CA HIS A 259 -5.85 -10.08 12.49
C HIS A 259 -6.77 -9.72 11.32
N TRP A 260 -6.71 -10.45 10.21
CA TRP A 260 -7.31 -10.00 8.94
C TRP A 260 -8.54 -10.79 8.51
N LEU A 261 -8.73 -12.01 9.00
CA LEU A 261 -9.87 -12.84 8.61
C LEU A 261 -11.21 -12.30 9.15
N PRO A 262 -12.30 -12.38 8.36
CA PRO A 262 -13.64 -12.01 8.82
C PRO A 262 -14.10 -12.77 10.06
N GLY A 263 -14.81 -12.08 10.96
CA GLY A 263 -15.44 -12.66 12.16
C GLY A 263 -14.50 -12.94 13.33
N GLU A 264 -13.21 -13.16 13.09
CA GLU A 264 -12.21 -13.48 14.12
C GLU A 264 -11.05 -12.47 14.17
N GLY A 265 -10.67 -11.90 13.02
CA GLY A 265 -9.54 -11.02 12.87
C GLY A 265 -9.78 -9.66 13.51
N THR A 266 -8.88 -9.27 14.43
CA THR A 266 -9.01 -8.02 15.20
C THR A 266 -9.08 -6.75 14.34
N PHE A 267 -8.59 -6.78 13.10
CA PHE A 267 -8.53 -5.63 12.18
C PHE A 267 -9.54 -5.72 11.04
N TRP A 268 -10.31 -6.81 10.96
CA TRP A 268 -11.30 -7.00 9.90
C TRP A 268 -12.37 -5.90 9.90
N ASP A 269 -12.97 -5.61 11.05
CA ASP A 269 -14.08 -4.65 11.13
C ASP A 269 -13.68 -3.24 10.65
N GLY A 270 -12.45 -2.82 10.97
CA GLY A 270 -11.93 -1.54 10.52
C GLY A 270 -11.57 -1.54 9.03
N LEU A 271 -11.06 -2.64 8.49
CA LEU A 271 -10.85 -2.80 7.04
C LEU A 271 -12.19 -2.74 6.29
N ASN A 272 -13.18 -3.50 6.76
CA ASN A 272 -14.51 -3.53 6.17
C ASN A 272 -15.19 -2.15 6.25
N SER A 273 -15.11 -1.49 7.40
CA SER A 273 -15.58 -0.11 7.56
C SER A 273 -14.89 0.86 6.60
N THR A 274 -13.58 0.69 6.38
CA THR A 274 -12.83 1.48 5.39
C THR A 274 -13.40 1.28 3.99
N ILE A 275 -13.62 0.03 3.57
CA ILE A 275 -14.19 -0.30 2.25
C ILE A 275 -15.57 0.36 2.05
N HIS A 276 -16.48 0.22 3.01
CA HIS A 276 -17.84 0.76 2.89
C HIS A 276 -17.95 2.27 3.11
N SER A 277 -17.00 2.89 3.81
CA SER A 277 -16.99 4.35 3.99
C SER A 277 -16.83 5.14 2.68
N ARG A 278 -16.39 4.46 1.60
CA ARG A 278 -16.23 5.02 0.26
C ARG A 278 -17.44 4.78 -0.65
N ARG A 279 -18.45 4.05 -0.17
CA ARG A 279 -19.65 3.75 -0.95
C ARG A 279 -20.36 5.04 -1.37
N GLY A 280 -20.61 5.17 -2.67
CA GLY A 280 -21.28 6.34 -3.27
C GLY A 280 -20.36 7.50 -3.66
N TYR A 281 -19.06 7.42 -3.33
CA TYR A 281 -18.07 8.43 -3.72
C TYR A 281 -17.28 8.03 -4.98
N GLY A 282 -17.14 6.72 -5.23
CA GLY A 282 -16.34 6.19 -6.33
C GLY A 282 -16.37 4.66 -6.33
N ASN A 283 -15.45 4.03 -7.06
CA ASN A 283 -15.41 2.59 -7.25
C ASN A 283 -14.04 2.01 -6.91
N TRP A 284 -14.04 0.87 -6.22
CA TRP A 284 -12.82 0.13 -5.94
C TRP A 284 -12.27 -0.51 -7.22
N LYS A 285 -11.01 -0.23 -7.57
CA LYS A 285 -10.38 -0.69 -8.81
C LYS A 285 -9.49 -1.91 -8.66
N ALA A 286 -8.82 -2.03 -7.53
CA ALA A 286 -7.97 -3.17 -7.23
C ALA A 286 -7.71 -3.29 -5.73
N PHE A 287 -7.35 -4.49 -5.33
CA PHE A 287 -6.79 -4.78 -4.03
C PHE A 287 -5.31 -5.16 -4.18
N VAL A 288 -4.43 -4.44 -3.49
CA VAL A 288 -3.00 -4.75 -3.42
C VAL A 288 -2.71 -5.29 -2.02
N TRP A 289 -2.18 -6.50 -1.93
CA TRP A 289 -1.88 -7.17 -0.67
C TRP A 289 -0.39 -7.43 -0.51
N HIS A 290 0.19 -6.97 0.60
CA HIS A 290 1.59 -7.22 0.94
C HIS A 290 1.73 -7.64 2.40
N GLN A 291 1.73 -8.95 2.63
CA GLN A 291 1.90 -9.53 3.95
C GLN A 291 2.49 -10.93 3.83
N GLY A 292 3.11 -11.41 4.91
CA GLY A 292 3.51 -12.79 5.06
C GLY A 292 4.60 -12.97 6.10
N GLU A 293 5.37 -11.92 6.40
CA GLU A 293 6.59 -12.03 7.18
C GLU A 293 6.30 -12.59 8.58
N ASN A 294 5.26 -12.12 9.28
CA ASN A 294 4.95 -12.65 10.62
C ASN A 294 4.30 -14.03 10.60
N SER A 295 3.70 -14.43 9.46
CA SER A 295 3.20 -15.80 9.28
C SER A 295 4.34 -16.80 9.06
N ALA A 296 5.55 -16.33 8.76
CA ALA A 296 6.74 -17.17 8.61
C ALA A 296 7.33 -17.61 9.96
N PHE A 297 6.92 -17.01 11.08
CA PHE A 297 7.43 -17.36 12.41
C PHE A 297 6.44 -18.25 13.15
N LEU A 298 6.98 -19.14 13.98
CA LEU A 298 6.17 -19.91 14.92
C LEU A 298 5.51 -18.96 15.91
N ARG A 299 4.18 -19.07 16.05
CA ARG A 299 3.40 -18.32 17.04
C ARG A 299 2.63 -19.30 17.89
N LYS A 300 2.81 -19.20 19.21
CA LYS A 300 2.19 -20.11 20.19
C LYS A 300 2.45 -21.61 19.88
N GLY A 301 3.60 -21.91 19.25
CA GLY A 301 3.98 -23.27 18.85
C GLY A 301 3.40 -23.73 17.51
N GLU A 302 2.62 -22.90 16.82
CA GLU A 302 2.00 -23.24 15.54
C GLU A 302 2.75 -22.65 14.35
N ASP A 303 2.91 -23.45 13.30
CA ASP A 303 3.48 -23.02 12.02
C ASP A 303 2.37 -22.49 11.09
N GLN A 304 2.20 -21.17 11.12
CA GLN A 304 1.18 -20.46 10.34
C GLN A 304 1.45 -20.48 8.82
N SER A 305 2.67 -20.84 8.39
CA SER A 305 2.98 -20.94 6.96
C SER A 305 2.24 -22.09 6.27
N LEU A 306 1.84 -23.13 7.02
CA LEU A 306 1.14 -24.30 6.50
C LEU A 306 -0.31 -24.02 6.10
N THR A 307 -0.94 -23.00 6.70
CA THR A 307 -2.33 -22.62 6.44
C THR A 307 -2.44 -21.34 5.59
N TYR A 308 -1.31 -20.75 5.20
CA TYR A 308 -1.26 -19.43 4.58
C TYR A 308 -2.08 -19.35 3.28
N LEU A 309 -1.97 -20.35 2.39
CA LEU A 309 -2.72 -20.37 1.13
C LEU A 309 -4.24 -20.34 1.35
N GLY A 310 -4.74 -21.18 2.26
CA GLY A 310 -6.16 -21.25 2.59
C GLY A 310 -6.65 -19.93 3.20
N ASN A 311 -5.88 -19.35 4.12
CA ASN A 311 -6.20 -18.07 4.75
C ASN A 311 -6.19 -16.92 3.73
N LEU A 312 -5.18 -16.87 2.83
CA LEU A 312 -5.09 -15.85 1.78
C LEU A 312 -6.28 -15.93 0.83
N THR A 313 -6.61 -17.15 0.38
CA THR A 313 -7.73 -17.40 -0.54
C THR A 313 -9.05 -16.97 0.09
N ALA A 314 -9.32 -17.38 1.34
CA ALA A 314 -10.53 -17.00 2.06
C ALA A 314 -10.61 -15.49 2.30
N PHE A 315 -9.50 -14.87 2.70
CA PHE A 315 -9.44 -13.44 2.96
C PHE A 315 -9.71 -12.61 1.70
N VAL A 316 -9.00 -12.89 0.60
CA VAL A 316 -9.16 -12.15 -0.66
C VAL A 316 -10.58 -12.28 -1.21
N LYS A 317 -11.19 -13.47 -1.10
CA LYS A 317 -12.58 -13.68 -1.50
C LYS A 317 -13.51 -12.69 -0.80
N VAL A 318 -13.45 -12.61 0.53
CA VAL A 318 -14.36 -11.73 1.28
C VAL A 318 -14.03 -10.25 1.06
N VAL A 319 -12.75 -9.87 0.93
CA VAL A 319 -12.39 -8.49 0.56
C VAL A 319 -13.01 -8.08 -0.78
N ARG A 320 -13.01 -8.96 -1.79
CA ARG A 320 -13.67 -8.71 -3.08
C ARG A 320 -15.18 -8.58 -2.93
N GLU A 321 -15.82 -9.43 -2.13
CA GLU A 321 -17.27 -9.35 -1.86
C GLU A 321 -17.64 -7.99 -1.26
N GLU A 322 -16.87 -7.51 -0.29
CA GLU A 322 -17.10 -6.20 0.35
C GLU A 322 -16.83 -5.03 -0.62
N MET A 323 -15.73 -5.09 -1.40
CA MET A 323 -15.42 -4.08 -2.42
C MET A 323 -16.48 -4.02 -3.53
N HIS A 324 -17.01 -5.18 -3.94
CA HIS A 324 -18.10 -5.31 -4.91
C HIS A 324 -19.37 -4.66 -4.37
N SER A 325 -19.77 -5.01 -3.14
CA SER A 325 -20.93 -4.42 -2.47
C SER A 325 -20.79 -2.90 -2.28
N ALA A 326 -19.57 -2.40 -2.04
CA ALA A 326 -19.29 -0.97 -1.92
C ALA A 326 -19.23 -0.23 -3.28
N SER A 327 -19.18 -0.96 -4.41
CA SER A 327 -19.12 -0.41 -5.79
C SER A 327 -20.30 -0.89 -6.64
N PRO A 328 -21.56 -0.63 -6.24
CA PRO A 328 -22.73 -1.25 -6.87
C PRO A 328 -22.83 -0.88 -8.36
N GLY A 329 -22.92 -1.90 -9.21
CA GLY A 329 -23.09 -1.76 -10.66
C GLY A 329 -21.79 -1.50 -11.44
N TYR A 330 -20.64 -1.40 -10.78
CA TYR A 330 -19.37 -1.20 -11.47
C TYR A 330 -18.72 -2.53 -11.90
N TRP A 331 -18.75 -3.54 -11.04
CA TRP A 331 -18.22 -4.88 -11.32
C TRP A 331 -19.37 -5.88 -11.50
N GLU A 332 -19.26 -6.76 -12.50
CA GLU A 332 -20.27 -7.80 -12.75
C GLU A 332 -20.33 -8.82 -11.61
N CYS A 333 -19.16 -9.24 -11.10
CA CYS A 333 -19.03 -10.13 -9.94
C CYS A 333 -17.81 -9.72 -9.08
N PRO A 334 -17.73 -10.17 -7.82
CA PRO A 334 -16.58 -9.92 -6.95
C PRO A 334 -15.25 -10.40 -7.54
N GLU A 335 -15.23 -11.56 -8.19
CA GLU A 335 -14.03 -12.17 -8.76
C GLU A 335 -13.43 -11.35 -9.90
N ALA A 336 -14.21 -10.47 -10.55
CA ALA A 336 -13.71 -9.60 -11.60
C ALA A 336 -12.72 -8.53 -11.09
N ILE A 337 -12.77 -8.21 -9.78
CA ILE A 337 -11.94 -7.18 -9.15
C ILE A 337 -10.46 -7.64 -9.14
N PRO A 338 -9.55 -6.89 -9.79
CA PRO A 338 -8.12 -7.18 -9.79
C PRO A 338 -7.52 -7.28 -8.39
N VAL A 339 -6.68 -8.30 -8.18
CA VAL A 339 -5.89 -8.48 -6.96
C VAL A 339 -4.41 -8.54 -7.31
N VAL A 340 -3.58 -7.70 -6.71
CA VAL A 340 -2.12 -7.77 -6.86
C VAL A 340 -1.53 -8.27 -5.56
N ILE A 341 -0.91 -9.46 -5.60
CA ILE A 341 -0.17 -10.00 -4.47
C ILE A 341 1.28 -9.57 -4.60
N VAL A 342 1.77 -8.83 -3.61
CA VAL A 342 3.18 -8.51 -3.46
C VAL A 342 3.84 -9.64 -2.70
N GLN A 343 4.70 -10.38 -3.39
CA GLN A 343 5.37 -11.54 -2.82
C GLN A 343 6.26 -11.11 -1.65
N LEU A 344 6.33 -11.95 -0.63
CA LEU A 344 7.27 -11.80 0.47
C LEU A 344 8.71 -11.68 -0.09
N GLY A 345 9.42 -10.63 0.30
CA GLY A 345 10.81 -10.37 -0.12
C GLY A 345 11.80 -11.45 0.32
N ALA A 346 13.09 -11.26 0.08
CA ALA A 346 14.12 -12.23 0.47
C ALA A 346 14.19 -12.48 1.99
N TRP A 347 13.82 -11.49 2.80
CA TRP A 347 13.67 -11.65 4.25
C TRP A 347 12.22 -12.01 4.64
N PRO A 348 11.99 -12.90 5.62
CA PRO A 348 12.99 -13.72 6.30
C PRO A 348 13.45 -14.89 5.42
N ASP A 349 14.69 -15.33 5.61
CA ASP A 349 15.26 -16.49 4.92
C ASP A 349 15.02 -17.77 5.74
N LEU A 350 13.75 -18.22 5.75
CA LEU A 350 13.29 -19.39 6.49
C LEU A 350 12.50 -20.32 5.56
N ALA A 351 12.49 -21.62 5.85
CA ALA A 351 11.69 -22.59 5.09
C ALA A 351 10.18 -22.24 5.09
N SER A 352 9.68 -21.70 6.20
CA SER A 352 8.31 -21.19 6.34
C SER A 352 8.05 -19.96 5.45
N ALA A 353 9.03 -19.07 5.30
CA ALA A 353 8.94 -17.95 4.37
C ALA A 353 8.89 -18.44 2.91
N GLY A 354 9.68 -19.48 2.58
CA GLY A 354 9.61 -20.18 1.31
C GLY A 354 8.20 -20.71 1.00
N ARG A 355 7.57 -21.39 1.97
CA ARG A 355 6.17 -21.86 1.86
C ARG A 355 5.18 -20.72 1.64
N ILE A 356 5.39 -19.57 2.27
CA ILE A 356 4.52 -18.39 2.09
C ILE A 356 4.68 -17.80 0.68
N ARG A 357 5.91 -17.65 0.18
CA ARG A 357 6.18 -17.20 -1.20
C ARG A 357 5.54 -18.14 -2.21
N GLU A 358 5.58 -19.44 -1.96
CA GLU A 358 4.93 -20.46 -2.78
C GLU A 358 3.40 -20.35 -2.70
N ALA A 359 2.82 -20.23 -1.50
CA ALA A 359 1.38 -20.03 -1.32
C ALA A 359 0.87 -18.77 -2.04
N GLN A 360 1.62 -17.66 -1.99
CA GLN A 360 1.30 -16.43 -2.73
C GLN A 360 1.33 -16.66 -4.24
N ALA A 361 2.30 -17.42 -4.75
CA ALA A 361 2.39 -17.77 -6.16
C ALA A 361 1.26 -18.72 -6.60
N GLN A 362 0.97 -19.75 -5.82
CA GLN A 362 -0.11 -20.71 -6.07
C GLN A 362 -1.48 -20.03 -6.07
N PHE A 363 -1.72 -19.09 -5.15
CA PHE A 363 -2.93 -18.26 -5.19
C PHE A 363 -3.04 -17.54 -6.54
N CYS A 364 -1.96 -16.88 -6.97
CA CYS A 364 -1.97 -16.14 -8.23
C CYS A 364 -2.11 -17.00 -9.49
N GLU A 365 -1.59 -18.23 -9.46
CA GLU A 365 -1.77 -19.19 -10.53
C GLU A 365 -3.22 -19.69 -10.62
N SER A 366 -3.88 -19.87 -9.48
CA SER A 366 -5.26 -20.35 -9.42
C SER A 366 -6.33 -19.28 -9.70
N ASP A 367 -6.01 -18.00 -9.52
CA ASP A 367 -6.94 -16.89 -9.64
C ASP A 367 -6.62 -16.04 -10.89
N PRO A 368 -7.43 -16.14 -11.96
CA PRO A 368 -7.17 -15.47 -13.24
C PRO A 368 -7.30 -13.93 -13.17
N ARG A 369 -7.82 -13.39 -12.07
CA ARG A 369 -7.94 -11.95 -11.82
C ARG A 369 -6.95 -11.48 -10.76
N SER A 370 -5.85 -12.21 -10.63
CA SER A 370 -4.75 -11.85 -9.74
C SER A 370 -3.40 -11.84 -10.44
N GLY A 371 -2.47 -11.06 -9.89
CA GLY A 371 -1.11 -10.93 -10.41
C GLY A 371 -0.09 -10.93 -9.28
N LEU A 372 1.02 -11.64 -9.49
CA LEU A 372 2.12 -11.74 -8.53
C LEU A 372 3.23 -10.73 -8.87
N VAL A 373 3.59 -9.89 -7.91
CA VAL A 373 4.78 -9.04 -7.97
C VAL A 373 5.90 -9.69 -7.16
N LYS A 374 6.93 -10.17 -7.85
CA LYS A 374 8.12 -10.75 -7.22
C LYS A 374 9.01 -9.66 -6.60
N MET A 375 9.61 -10.02 -5.46
CA MET A 375 10.36 -9.11 -4.59
C MET A 375 11.67 -9.72 -4.07
N ASP A 376 12.00 -10.93 -4.51
CA ASP A 376 13.19 -11.70 -4.13
C ASP A 376 14.51 -11.09 -4.65
N ASP A 377 14.42 -10.26 -5.69
CA ASP A 377 15.55 -9.52 -6.27
C ASP A 377 15.75 -8.11 -5.69
N LEU A 378 14.89 -7.68 -4.76
CA LEU A 378 14.97 -6.38 -4.11
C LEU A 378 15.76 -6.47 -2.79
N SER A 379 15.81 -5.36 -2.05
CA SER A 379 16.61 -5.29 -0.84
C SER A 379 16.19 -6.34 0.21
N PRO A 380 17.14 -7.12 0.78
CA PRO A 380 16.85 -8.21 1.71
C PRO A 380 16.71 -7.75 3.17
N PHE A 381 16.45 -6.47 3.41
CA PHE A 381 16.16 -5.95 4.74
C PHE A 381 14.78 -6.42 5.25
N PHE A 382 14.54 -6.30 6.55
CA PHE A 382 13.24 -6.59 7.16
C PHE A 382 12.15 -5.68 6.56
N HIS A 383 12.45 -4.39 6.47
CA HIS A 383 11.68 -3.44 5.68
C HIS A 383 12.43 -3.07 4.41
N PHE A 384 11.71 -2.86 3.32
CA PHE A 384 12.33 -2.43 2.08
C PHE A 384 12.99 -1.04 2.21
N ASP A 385 14.08 -0.86 1.48
CA ASP A 385 14.71 0.44 1.33
C ASP A 385 13.89 1.34 0.36
N PRO A 386 14.16 2.66 0.33
CA PRO A 386 13.48 3.60 -0.56
C PRO A 386 13.43 3.14 -2.02
N LEU A 387 14.52 2.61 -2.58
CA LEU A 387 14.57 2.20 -4.00
C LEU A 387 13.68 0.98 -4.25
N SER A 388 13.70 0.01 -3.33
CA SER A 388 12.86 -1.18 -3.40
C SER A 388 11.39 -0.81 -3.42
N PHE A 389 10.94 0.17 -2.62
CA PHE A 389 9.57 0.69 -2.66
C PHE A 389 9.21 1.39 -3.99
N LEU A 390 10.12 2.17 -4.56
CA LEU A 390 9.88 2.80 -5.86
C LEU A 390 9.76 1.74 -6.96
N ILE A 391 10.68 0.77 -7.00
CA ILE A 391 10.68 -0.29 -8.00
C ILE A 391 9.41 -1.13 -7.90
N SER A 392 9.06 -1.55 -6.70
CA SER A 392 7.89 -2.39 -6.46
C SER A 392 6.56 -1.67 -6.68
N GLY A 393 6.43 -0.39 -6.30
CA GLY A 393 5.26 0.41 -6.64
C GLY A 393 5.00 0.48 -8.16
N ASN A 394 6.06 0.64 -8.97
CA ASN A 394 5.93 0.54 -10.43
C ASN A 394 5.57 -0.88 -10.89
N ARG A 395 6.16 -1.93 -10.31
CA ARG A 395 5.78 -3.33 -10.63
C ARG A 395 4.30 -3.62 -10.33
N ILE A 396 3.79 -3.12 -9.21
CA ILE A 396 2.38 -3.22 -8.82
C ILE A 396 1.49 -2.53 -9.86
N ALA A 397 1.86 -1.32 -10.29
CA ALA A 397 1.13 -0.61 -11.34
C ALA A 397 1.03 -1.41 -12.64
N ARG A 398 2.14 -2.02 -13.06
CA ARG A 398 2.21 -2.84 -14.27
C ARG A 398 1.42 -4.14 -14.14
N ALA A 399 1.49 -4.81 -12.99
CA ALA A 399 0.67 -5.99 -12.72
C ALA A 399 -0.83 -5.67 -12.79
N TYR A 400 -1.24 -4.56 -12.17
CA TYR A 400 -2.62 -4.09 -12.26
C TYR A 400 -3.01 -3.75 -13.71
N ASP A 401 -2.15 -3.10 -14.48
CA ASP A 401 -2.44 -2.75 -15.87
C ASP A 401 -2.70 -3.99 -16.76
N LEU A 402 -1.92 -5.05 -16.57
CA LEU A 402 -2.12 -6.33 -17.25
C LEU A 402 -3.47 -6.96 -16.88
N LEU A 403 -3.86 -6.92 -15.60
CA LEU A 403 -5.17 -7.39 -15.16
C LEU A 403 -6.30 -6.52 -15.72
N ARG A 404 -6.16 -5.20 -15.69
CA ARG A 404 -7.16 -4.27 -16.20
C ARG A 404 -7.39 -4.43 -17.70
N THR A 405 -6.32 -4.56 -18.48
CA THR A 405 -6.40 -4.68 -19.94
C THR A 405 -6.95 -6.04 -20.41
N SER A 406 -6.80 -7.09 -19.61
CA SER A 406 -7.42 -8.41 -19.86
C SER A 406 -8.88 -8.50 -19.37
N GLN A 407 -9.47 -7.42 -18.82
CA GLN A 407 -10.80 -7.45 -18.22
C GLN A 407 -11.90 -7.90 -19.19
N SER A 408 -11.85 -7.51 -20.47
CA SER A 408 -12.86 -7.88 -21.46
C SER A 408 -12.89 -9.38 -21.78
N GLU A 409 -11.81 -10.10 -21.47
CA GLU A 409 -11.71 -11.55 -21.70
C GLU A 409 -12.30 -12.36 -20.54
N TYR A 410 -12.32 -11.78 -19.35
CA TYR A 410 -12.80 -12.44 -18.14
C TYR A 410 -14.32 -12.65 -18.17
N VAL A 411 -14.77 -13.81 -17.69
CA VAL A 411 -16.18 -14.15 -17.54
C VAL A 411 -16.43 -14.49 -16.09
N CYS A 412 -17.41 -13.82 -15.49
CA CYS A 412 -17.82 -14.12 -14.13
C CYS A 412 -18.27 -15.58 -13.98
N PRO A 413 -17.84 -16.30 -12.93
CA PRO A 413 -18.30 -17.65 -12.68
C PRO A 413 -19.84 -17.74 -12.67
N GLY A 414 -20.39 -18.69 -13.42
CA GLY A 414 -21.84 -18.88 -13.54
C GLY A 414 -22.53 -18.05 -14.64
N HIS A 415 -21.84 -17.09 -15.27
CA HIS A 415 -22.36 -16.48 -16.50
C HIS A 415 -22.11 -17.40 -17.69
N VAL A 416 -23.18 -18.03 -18.17
CA VAL A 416 -23.19 -18.65 -19.50
C VAL A 416 -23.18 -17.48 -20.49
N ARG A 417 -22.07 -17.28 -21.21
CA ARG A 417 -22.12 -16.40 -22.40
C ARG A 417 -23.25 -16.95 -23.25
N ALA A 418 -24.32 -16.15 -23.45
CA ALA A 418 -25.29 -16.46 -24.47
C ALA A 418 -24.47 -16.79 -25.73
N PRO A 419 -24.76 -17.91 -26.42
CA PRO A 419 -24.09 -18.19 -27.68
C PRO A 419 -24.12 -16.89 -28.46
N LEU A 420 -22.94 -16.35 -28.79
CA LEU A 420 -22.89 -15.34 -29.82
C LEU A 420 -23.62 -16.00 -30.97
N ASP A 421 -24.82 -15.52 -31.29
CA ASP A 421 -25.58 -16.02 -32.44
C ASP A 421 -24.56 -16.01 -33.57
N GLU A 422 -24.07 -17.22 -33.93
CA GLU A 422 -23.10 -17.39 -34.99
C GLU A 422 -23.81 -16.80 -36.17
N ASP A 423 -23.37 -15.60 -36.54
CA ASP A 423 -23.98 -14.78 -37.56
C ASP A 423 -23.95 -15.64 -38.81
N THR A 424 -25.07 -16.30 -39.10
CA THR A 424 -25.34 -17.01 -40.34
C THR A 424 -25.52 -15.95 -41.42
N SER A 425 -24.47 -15.16 -41.63
CA SER A 425 -24.29 -14.35 -42.81
C SER A 425 -23.76 -15.28 -43.88
N GLU A 426 -24.71 -15.93 -44.58
CA GLU A 426 -24.46 -16.40 -45.94
C GLU A 426 -23.86 -15.23 -46.74
N GLY A 427 -22.79 -15.56 -47.47
CA GLY A 427 -21.77 -14.59 -47.83
C GLY A 427 -22.19 -13.49 -48.80
N THR A 428 -21.40 -12.42 -48.77
CA THR A 428 -20.98 -11.70 -49.98
C THR A 428 -19.54 -11.24 -49.77
N GLY A 429 -18.62 -11.83 -50.52
CA GLY A 429 -17.21 -11.48 -50.47
C GLY A 429 -16.96 -10.08 -51.01
N VAL A 430 -16.23 -9.28 -50.23
CA VAL A 430 -15.46 -8.13 -50.72
C VAL A 430 -14.14 -8.14 -49.95
N GLU A 431 -13.06 -8.43 -50.67
CA GLU A 431 -11.69 -8.24 -50.21
C GLU A 431 -11.41 -6.74 -50.12
N ASP A 432 -10.95 -6.26 -48.97
CA ASP A 432 -10.12 -5.05 -48.93
C ASP A 432 -9.12 -5.10 -47.77
N SER A 433 -7.86 -5.03 -48.16
CA SER A 433 -6.66 -5.02 -47.34
C SER A 433 -6.28 -3.60 -46.93
N ALA A 434 -5.94 -3.36 -45.65
CA ALA A 434 -4.71 -2.67 -45.21
C ALA A 434 -4.79 -2.18 -43.75
N GLY A 435 -3.77 -2.55 -42.96
CA GLY A 435 -3.00 -1.56 -42.19
C GLY A 435 -3.35 -1.33 -40.72
N THR A 436 -2.84 -2.19 -39.83
CA THR A 436 -2.54 -1.82 -38.43
C THR A 436 -1.30 -2.57 -37.94
N ALA A 437 -0.12 -2.07 -38.31
CA ALA A 437 1.17 -2.51 -37.78
C ALA A 437 1.89 -1.29 -37.19
N ALA A 438 1.68 -1.01 -35.90
CA ALA A 438 2.42 0.05 -35.19
C ALA A 438 2.49 -0.06 -33.65
N TYR A 439 1.98 -1.13 -33.02
CA TYR A 439 1.93 -1.21 -31.53
C TYR A 439 2.76 -2.34 -30.90
N ASP A 440 3.40 -3.22 -31.67
CA ASP A 440 4.06 -4.42 -31.12
C ASP A 440 5.55 -4.26 -30.72
N GLU A 441 6.21 -3.15 -31.04
CA GLU A 441 7.68 -3.09 -30.89
C GLU A 441 8.17 -2.64 -29.48
N PHE A 442 7.28 -2.19 -28.59
CA PHE A 442 7.68 -1.69 -27.25
C PHE A 442 7.65 -2.76 -26.14
N PHE A 443 7.03 -3.92 -26.36
CA PHE A 443 6.91 -4.98 -25.35
C PHE A 443 7.97 -6.09 -25.44
N ALA A 444 8.87 -6.04 -26.43
CA ALA A 444 9.82 -7.12 -26.72
C ALA A 444 11.10 -7.16 -25.84
N THR A 445 11.25 -6.31 -24.81
CA THR A 445 12.43 -6.35 -23.93
C THR A 445 12.08 -6.59 -22.46
N GLY A 446 11.88 -7.87 -22.12
CA GLY A 446 12.24 -8.38 -20.80
C GLY A 446 11.13 -8.71 -19.79
N TRP A 447 9.85 -8.74 -20.18
CA TRP A 447 8.75 -9.15 -19.29
C TRP A 447 7.74 -10.08 -19.95
N GLY A 448 8.23 -11.00 -20.79
CA GLY A 448 7.39 -12.06 -21.35
C GLY A 448 7.04 -13.08 -20.28
N TRP A 449 5.84 -12.98 -19.70
CA TRP A 449 5.19 -14.14 -19.09
C TRP A 449 4.79 -15.10 -20.22
N PRO A 450 5.13 -16.39 -20.15
CA PRO A 450 4.62 -17.35 -21.12
C PRO A 450 3.09 -17.39 -21.02
N LYS A 451 2.40 -17.12 -22.12
CA LYS A 451 1.02 -17.58 -22.30
C LYS A 451 1.06 -19.11 -22.18
N SER A 452 0.26 -19.66 -21.26
CA SER A 452 0.13 -21.08 -20.87
C SER A 452 1.25 -21.67 -19.99
N VAL A 453 1.16 -21.45 -18.67
CA VAL A 453 1.84 -22.26 -17.64
C VAL A 453 1.02 -23.51 -17.25
N ASN A 454 -0.25 -23.60 -17.69
CA ASN A 454 -1.14 -24.71 -17.30
C ASN A 454 -0.77 -26.10 -17.86
N ASP A 455 0.04 -26.19 -18.94
CA ASP A 455 0.33 -27.48 -19.58
C ASP A 455 1.72 -28.07 -19.23
N GLN A 456 2.59 -27.32 -18.54
CA GLN A 456 3.99 -27.72 -18.32
C GLN A 456 4.31 -28.19 -16.89
N MET A 457 3.42 -28.00 -15.92
CA MET A 457 3.61 -28.50 -14.55
C MET A 457 3.02 -29.90 -14.30
N SER A 458 2.10 -30.40 -15.13
CA SER A 458 1.57 -31.76 -14.98
C SER A 458 2.51 -32.88 -15.45
N SER A 459 3.61 -32.57 -16.14
CA SER A 459 4.53 -33.59 -16.70
C SER A 459 5.79 -33.86 -15.86
N ASN A 460 6.02 -33.13 -14.76
CA ASN A 460 7.23 -33.27 -13.94
C ASN A 460 7.01 -33.88 -12.54
N VAL A 461 5.80 -34.37 -12.24
CA VAL A 461 5.48 -35.01 -10.94
C VAL A 461 5.58 -36.55 -10.98
N GLU A 462 5.72 -37.18 -12.15
CA GLU A 462 5.73 -38.65 -12.26
C GLU A 462 7.13 -39.33 -12.25
N ASN A 463 8.24 -38.60 -12.13
CA ASN A 463 9.59 -39.21 -12.20
C ASN A 463 10.39 -39.28 -10.89
N PHE A 464 9.72 -39.20 -9.73
CA PHE A 464 10.39 -39.32 -8.42
C PHE A 464 9.79 -40.39 -7.50
N TYR A 465 9.46 -41.57 -8.03
CA TYR A 465 9.32 -42.78 -7.20
C TYR A 465 9.86 -44.01 -7.93
N GLY A 466 11.04 -44.48 -7.52
CA GLY A 466 11.57 -45.76 -7.98
C GLY A 466 13.02 -45.98 -7.61
N THR A 467 13.29 -46.36 -6.36
CA THR A 467 13.99 -47.61 -6.02
C THR A 467 14.10 -47.73 -4.49
N SER A 468 13.63 -48.86 -4.00
CA SER A 468 13.68 -49.28 -2.59
C SER A 468 15.12 -49.60 -2.17
N PRO A 469 15.47 -49.45 -0.89
CA PRO A 469 16.36 -50.41 -0.28
C PRO A 469 15.77 -51.06 0.98
N SER A 470 16.21 -52.31 1.10
CA SER A 470 15.98 -53.32 2.12
C SER A 470 15.83 -52.85 3.57
N THR A 471 14.87 -53.48 4.23
CA THR A 471 14.69 -53.59 5.68
C THR A 471 15.90 -54.25 6.37
N GLU A 472 16.53 -53.54 7.30
CA GLU A 472 17.23 -54.11 8.47
C GLU A 472 16.93 -53.27 9.73
N PRO A 473 16.93 -53.88 10.93
CA PRO A 473 16.30 -53.31 12.12
C PRO A 473 17.20 -52.31 12.85
N TYR A 474 16.56 -51.25 13.35
CA TYR A 474 17.14 -50.20 14.17
C TYR A 474 17.54 -50.75 15.56
N GLU A 475 18.84 -50.94 15.79
CA GLU A 475 19.39 -51.10 17.14
C GLU A 475 19.55 -49.72 17.82
N LYS A 476 19.31 -49.72 19.13
CA LYS A 476 19.42 -48.58 20.05
C LYS A 476 20.81 -47.96 20.00
N GLU A 477 20.88 -46.66 19.71
CA GLU A 477 22.08 -45.87 19.96
C GLU A 477 21.86 -44.91 21.14
N GLU A 478 22.72 -45.06 22.15
CA GLU A 478 22.72 -44.32 23.40
C GLU A 478 23.03 -42.83 23.17
N SER A 479 22.26 -41.98 23.83
CA SER A 479 22.46 -40.54 23.91
C SER A 479 23.81 -40.18 24.55
N ARG A 480 24.76 -39.69 23.75
CA ARG A 480 25.91 -38.91 24.26
C ARG A 480 25.43 -37.53 24.71
N GLN A 481 25.28 -37.37 26.02
CA GLN A 481 25.08 -36.07 26.67
C GLN A 481 26.34 -35.20 26.51
N LEU A 482 26.20 -34.06 25.85
CA LEU A 482 27.16 -32.96 25.92
C LEU A 482 26.95 -32.20 27.23
N LYS A 483 28.00 -32.10 28.05
CA LYS A 483 28.03 -31.32 29.30
C LYS A 483 27.98 -29.82 29.01
N PRO A 484 27.13 -29.04 29.70
CA PRO A 484 27.23 -27.58 29.72
C PRO A 484 28.29 -27.10 30.75
N PRO A 485 28.85 -25.88 30.57
CA PRO A 485 29.89 -25.35 31.43
C PRO A 485 29.35 -24.94 32.81
N THR A 486 30.21 -25.12 33.81
CA THR A 486 29.93 -24.89 35.23
C THR A 486 30.06 -23.40 35.57
N PHE A 487 29.02 -22.78 36.11
CA PHE A 487 29.10 -21.52 36.85
C PHE A 487 28.65 -21.74 38.31
N LEU A 488 29.44 -21.21 39.24
CA LEU A 488 29.23 -21.27 40.69
C LEU A 488 28.12 -20.31 41.15
N PRO A 489 27.52 -20.55 42.34
CA PRO A 489 26.22 -20.01 42.70
C PRO A 489 26.30 -18.66 43.42
N THR A 490 25.40 -17.76 43.10
CA THR A 490 24.95 -16.71 44.01
C THR A 490 23.45 -16.79 44.20
N THR A 491 23.08 -16.90 45.46
CA THR A 491 21.72 -16.95 46.00
C THR A 491 21.00 -15.62 45.81
N SER A 492 19.80 -15.62 45.25
CA SER A 492 18.64 -14.89 45.80
C SER A 492 17.41 -15.10 44.92
N SER A 493 16.33 -15.53 45.56
CA SER A 493 14.96 -15.61 45.06
C SER A 493 14.44 -14.22 44.72
N LEU A 494 13.87 -14.01 43.52
CA LEU A 494 12.88 -12.98 43.24
C LEU A 494 12.00 -13.39 42.04
N SER A 495 10.75 -12.95 42.10
CA SER A 495 9.57 -13.41 41.37
C SER A 495 9.48 -13.01 39.90
N LEU A 496 8.72 -13.80 39.13
CA LEU A 496 8.23 -13.50 37.78
C LEU A 496 7.23 -12.33 37.81
N THR A 497 7.67 -11.14 37.46
CA THR A 497 6.92 -10.05 36.82
C THR A 497 7.95 -9.06 36.27
N ASP A 498 7.70 -8.50 35.08
CA ASP A 498 8.36 -7.34 34.44
C ASP A 498 9.09 -7.65 33.12
N TRP A 499 8.33 -7.53 32.02
CA TRP A 499 8.85 -7.12 30.71
C TRP A 499 8.69 -5.60 30.61
N PRO A 500 9.72 -4.83 30.21
CA PRO A 500 9.59 -3.38 30.15
C PRO A 500 8.90 -2.94 28.86
N THR A 501 7.76 -2.26 29.03
CA THR A 501 7.17 -1.37 28.02
C THR A 501 8.11 -0.19 27.79
N PHE A 502 8.64 -0.06 26.57
CA PHE A 502 9.33 1.15 26.13
C PHE A 502 8.29 2.22 25.76
N SER A 503 8.22 3.28 26.56
CA SER A 503 7.50 4.52 26.25
C SER A 503 8.51 5.63 25.93
N PRO A 504 8.51 6.24 24.73
CA PRO A 504 9.32 7.42 24.48
C PRO A 504 8.59 8.66 25.02
N SER A 505 9.07 9.19 26.15
CA SER A 505 8.65 10.49 26.65
C SER A 505 9.37 11.60 25.87
N TYR A 506 8.68 12.20 24.90
CA TYR A 506 9.06 13.51 24.36
C TYR A 506 8.55 14.61 25.31
N SER A 507 9.46 15.40 25.88
CA SER A 507 9.14 16.69 26.47
C SER A 507 9.74 17.80 25.61
N PRO A 508 8.96 18.81 25.20
CA PRO A 508 9.48 19.98 24.51
C PRO A 508 9.93 21.02 25.54
N THR A 509 11.15 21.52 25.41
CA THR A 509 11.54 22.79 26.05
C THR A 509 11.90 23.82 24.99
N ARG A 510 11.42 25.03 25.26
CA ARG A 510 11.43 26.27 24.47
C ARG A 510 12.78 26.66 23.87
#